data_AF-A0A4V3M3U2-F1
#
_entry.id   AF-A0A4V3M3U2-F1
#
_cell.length_a   1.000
_cell.length_b   1.000
_cell.length_c   1.000
_cell.angle_alpha   90.00
_cell.angle_beta   90.00
_cell.angle_gamma   90.00
#
_symmetry.space_group_name_H-M   'P 1'
#
loop_
_entity.id
_entity.type
_entity.pdbx_description
1 polymer ?
#
loop_
_entity_poly.entity_id
_entity_poly.type
_entity_poly.pdbx_seq_one_letter_code
_entity_poly.pdbx_strand_id
1 'polypeptide(L)'
;AAGTPARIGYNGDFWGASISGVAADQGFYAKHGVDADIKVFTNGPIQVQALGANSLEFGYLGPGALWLPATGKAKIIAVNDVGFSDRVIAQAGIKSIAELKGKKVAIAAGTSGDMLL
;
A
#
# COMPACT_ATOMS: atom_id res chain seq x y z
N ALA A 1 -13.23 -8.35 -27.41
CA ALA A 1 -11.89 -8.94 -27.22
C ALA A 1 -11.70 -9.17 -25.73
N ALA A 2 -11.08 -10.27 -25.31
CA ALA A 2 -10.71 -10.45 -23.91
C ALA A 2 -9.67 -9.37 -23.54
N GLY A 3 -9.89 -8.68 -22.42
CA GLY A 3 -8.95 -7.66 -21.94
C GLY A 3 -7.61 -8.27 -21.55
N THR A 4 -6.57 -7.44 -21.45
CA THR A 4 -5.28 -7.86 -20.93
C THR A 4 -5.43 -8.18 -19.44
N PRO A 5 -5.13 -9.42 -18.98
CA PRO A 5 -5.24 -9.77 -17.57
C PRO A 5 -4.25 -8.98 -16.71
N ALA A 6 -4.69 -8.49 -15.55
CA ALA A 6 -3.83 -7.82 -14.57
C ALA A 6 -4.27 -8.13 -13.14
N ARG A 7 -3.36 -8.71 -12.34
CA ARG A 7 -3.55 -8.95 -10.90
C ARG A 7 -2.96 -7.78 -10.13
N ILE A 8 -3.82 -7.05 -9.46
CA ILE A 8 -3.50 -5.75 -8.85
C ILE A 8 -3.71 -5.86 -7.34
N GLY A 9 -2.63 -5.79 -6.57
CA GLY A 9 -2.67 -5.76 -5.11
C GLY A 9 -2.80 -4.34 -4.56
N TYR A 10 -3.63 -4.15 -3.54
CA TYR A 10 -3.72 -2.89 -2.81
C TYR A 10 -3.91 -3.10 -1.31
N ASN A 11 -3.54 -2.11 -0.49
CA ASN A 11 -3.83 -2.14 0.95
C ASN A 11 -5.26 -1.65 1.20
N GLY A 12 -5.97 -2.28 2.14
CA GLY A 12 -7.33 -1.88 2.53
C GLY A 12 -7.44 -0.51 3.23
N ASP A 13 -6.43 0.35 3.12
CA ASP A 13 -6.48 1.74 3.54
C ASP A 13 -7.06 2.65 2.44
N PHE A 14 -7.39 3.89 2.78
CA PHE A 14 -8.00 4.83 1.83
C PHE A 14 -7.14 5.05 0.58
N TRP A 15 -5.82 5.08 0.69
CA TRP A 15 -4.93 5.42 -0.41
C TRP A 15 -4.79 4.28 -1.42
N GLY A 16 -4.58 3.06 -0.94
CA GLY A 16 -4.56 1.87 -1.79
C GLY A 16 -5.93 1.55 -2.35
N ALA A 17 -6.97 1.59 -1.52
CA ALA A 17 -8.32 1.21 -1.93
C ALA A 17 -8.99 2.22 -2.85
N SER A 18 -8.73 3.53 -2.71
CA SER A 18 -9.38 4.53 -3.56
C SER A 18 -9.03 4.37 -5.03
N ILE A 19 -7.76 4.15 -5.39
CA ILE A 19 -7.36 3.97 -6.80
C ILE A 19 -8.01 2.71 -7.38
N SER A 20 -7.76 1.56 -6.75
CA SER A 20 -8.20 0.25 -7.28
C SER A 20 -9.72 0.09 -7.21
N GLY A 21 -10.33 0.55 -6.12
CA GLY A 21 -11.77 0.47 -5.89
C GLY A 21 -12.56 1.39 -6.81
N VAL A 22 -12.17 2.66 -6.95
CA VAL A 22 -12.87 3.60 -7.85
C VAL A 22 -12.71 3.18 -9.31
N ALA A 23 -11.53 2.72 -9.72
CA ALA A 23 -11.32 2.24 -11.09
C ALA A 23 -12.17 1.01 -11.42
N ALA A 24 -12.39 0.11 -10.46
CA ALA A 24 -13.28 -1.02 -10.61
C ALA A 24 -14.75 -0.58 -10.67
N ASP A 25 -15.20 0.23 -9.70
CA ASP A 25 -16.58 0.73 -9.59
C ASP A 25 -17.01 1.52 -10.84
N GLN A 26 -16.13 2.40 -11.35
CA GLN A 26 -16.39 3.23 -12.51
C GLN A 26 -16.14 2.52 -13.85
N GLY A 27 -15.78 1.23 -13.82
CA GLY A 27 -15.54 0.42 -15.02
C GLY A 27 -14.34 0.86 -15.85
N PHE A 28 -13.38 1.57 -15.27
CA PHE A 28 -12.22 2.10 -16.00
C PHE A 28 -11.29 1.00 -16.52
N TYR A 29 -11.10 -0.09 -15.78
CA TYR A 29 -10.29 -1.22 -16.26
C TYR A 29 -10.83 -1.79 -17.58
N ALA A 30 -12.11 -2.18 -17.60
CA ALA A 30 -12.75 -2.72 -18.79
C ALA A 30 -12.78 -1.71 -19.95
N LYS A 31 -13.08 -0.42 -19.66
CA LYS A 31 -13.04 0.67 -20.65
C LYS A 31 -11.67 0.79 -21.34
N HIS A 32 -10.60 0.51 -20.62
CA HIS A 32 -9.22 0.55 -21.13
C HIS A 32 -8.68 -0.83 -21.53
N GLY A 33 -9.55 -1.84 -21.67
CA GLY A 33 -9.19 -3.16 -22.15
C GLY A 33 -8.36 -3.99 -21.15
N VAL A 34 -8.50 -3.73 -19.84
CA VAL A 34 -7.85 -4.48 -18.77
C VAL A 34 -8.88 -5.38 -18.09
N ASP A 35 -8.55 -6.67 -17.98
CA ASP A 35 -9.29 -7.64 -17.17
C ASP A 35 -8.64 -7.71 -15.79
N ALA A 36 -9.14 -6.89 -14.86
CA ALA A 36 -8.49 -6.66 -13.57
C ALA A 36 -8.97 -7.63 -12.49
N ASP A 37 -8.03 -8.34 -11.87
CA ASP A 37 -8.21 -9.15 -10.65
C ASP A 37 -7.61 -8.37 -9.46
N ILE A 38 -8.45 -7.61 -8.75
CA ILE A 38 -8.03 -6.76 -7.63
C ILE A 38 -8.01 -7.54 -6.30
N LYS A 39 -6.91 -7.44 -5.55
CA LYS A 39 -6.68 -8.20 -4.31
C LYS A 39 -6.31 -7.29 -3.16
N VAL A 40 -7.00 -7.47 -2.04
CA VAL A 40 -6.68 -6.77 -0.78
C VAL A 40 -5.49 -7.44 -0.11
N PHE A 41 -4.56 -6.62 0.37
CA PHE A 41 -3.41 -6.99 1.19
C PHE A 41 -3.42 -6.21 2.50
N THR A 42 -2.62 -6.71 3.44
CA THR A 42 -2.51 -6.14 4.79
C THR A 42 -1.23 -5.35 5.01
N ASN A 43 -0.22 -5.47 4.13
CA ASN A 43 1.01 -4.68 4.17
C ASN A 43 1.82 -4.75 2.86
N GLY A 44 2.73 -3.79 2.69
CA GLY A 44 3.63 -3.70 1.53
C GLY A 44 4.62 -4.85 1.35
N PRO A 45 5.31 -5.34 2.40
CA PRO A 45 6.23 -6.47 2.25
C PRO A 45 5.61 -7.72 1.64
N ILE A 46 4.40 -8.10 2.06
CA ILE A 46 3.68 -9.25 1.47
C ILE A 46 3.33 -9.00 0.00
N GLN A 47 2.94 -7.76 -0.36
CA GLN A 47 2.69 -7.42 -1.77
C GLN A 47 3.94 -7.54 -2.64
N VAL A 48 5.10 -7.08 -2.17
CA VAL A 48 6.36 -7.24 -2.92
C VAL A 48 6.77 -8.70 -3.03
N GLN A 49 6.54 -9.51 -2.00
CA GLN A 49 6.74 -10.96 -2.10
C GLN A 49 5.84 -11.57 -3.18
N ALA A 50 4.57 -11.14 -3.27
CA ALA A 50 3.65 -11.60 -4.31
C ALA A 50 4.05 -11.14 -5.72
N LEU A 51 4.63 -9.93 -5.87
CA LEU A 51 5.25 -9.47 -7.12
C LEU A 51 6.43 -10.38 -7.50
N GLY A 52 7.35 -10.63 -6.57
CA GLY A 52 8.51 -11.50 -6.80
C GLY A 52 8.16 -12.96 -7.09
N ALA A 53 7.05 -13.45 -6.54
CA ALA A 53 6.50 -14.77 -6.80
C ALA A 53 5.63 -14.85 -8.07
N ASN A 54 5.55 -13.78 -8.86
CA ASN A 54 4.72 -13.67 -10.06
C ASN A 54 3.24 -14.01 -9.79
N SER A 55 2.76 -13.68 -8.58
CA SER A 55 1.36 -13.82 -8.14
C SER A 55 0.57 -12.50 -8.25
N LEU A 56 1.29 -11.39 -8.45
CA LEU A 56 0.78 -10.07 -8.81
C LEU A 56 1.60 -9.49 -9.97
N GLU A 57 0.98 -8.67 -10.81
CA GLU A 57 1.68 -7.78 -11.75
C GLU A 57 1.91 -6.39 -11.18
N PHE A 58 0.94 -5.88 -10.41
CA PHE A 58 0.96 -4.53 -9.85
C PHE A 58 0.65 -4.54 -8.36
N GLY A 59 1.30 -3.65 -7.62
CA GLY A 59 1.06 -3.45 -6.19
C GLY A 59 1.05 -1.96 -5.86
N TYR A 60 0.11 -1.55 -5.00
CA TYR A 60 0.19 -0.26 -4.33
C TYR A 60 1.13 -0.35 -3.12
N LEU A 61 2.08 0.58 -2.99
CA LEU A 61 3.01 0.64 -1.86
C LEU A 61 3.01 2.03 -1.23
N GLY A 62 2.87 2.07 0.10
CA GLY A 62 3.06 3.28 0.90
C GLY A 62 4.56 3.55 1.20
N PRO A 63 4.88 4.74 1.75
CA PRO A 63 6.26 5.20 1.92
C PRO A 63 7.13 4.26 2.76
N GLY A 64 6.60 3.69 3.85
CA GLY A 64 7.38 2.79 4.72
C GLY A 64 7.84 1.48 4.07
N ALA A 65 7.31 1.13 2.89
CA ALA A 65 7.75 -0.05 2.13
C ALA A 65 8.66 0.31 0.93
N LEU A 66 8.97 1.59 0.69
CA LEU A 66 9.75 2.03 -0.48
C LEU A 66 11.22 1.56 -0.47
N TRP A 67 11.73 1.10 0.67
CA TRP A 67 13.04 0.45 0.74
C TRP A 67 13.10 -0.82 -0.14
N LEU A 68 11.98 -1.49 -0.41
CA LEU A 68 11.91 -2.68 -1.25
C LEU A 68 12.23 -2.36 -2.73
N PRO A 69 11.56 -1.39 -3.38
CA PRO A 69 12.02 -0.87 -4.66
C PRO A 69 13.44 -0.31 -4.64
N ALA A 70 13.82 0.43 -3.59
CA ALA A 70 15.16 1.01 -3.48
C ALA A 70 16.28 -0.06 -3.44
N THR A 71 15.96 -1.27 -2.95
CA THR A 71 16.85 -2.43 -2.93
C THR A 71 16.68 -3.36 -4.14
N GLY A 72 15.94 -2.93 -5.17
CA GLY A 72 15.78 -3.66 -6.42
C GLY A 72 14.77 -4.80 -6.38
N LYS A 73 13.97 -4.94 -5.30
CA LYS A 73 12.98 -6.01 -5.16
C LYS A 73 11.66 -5.73 -5.88
N ALA A 74 11.43 -4.50 -6.30
CA ALA A 74 10.30 -4.06 -7.10
C ALA A 74 10.70 -2.84 -7.94
N LYS A 75 9.86 -2.45 -8.89
CA LYS A 75 10.04 -1.24 -9.70
C LYS A 75 8.86 -0.30 -9.49
N ILE A 76 9.15 0.96 -9.20
CA ILE A 76 8.14 2.02 -9.18
C ILE A 76 7.88 2.44 -10.64
N ILE A 77 6.62 2.41 -11.06
CA ILE A 77 6.20 2.77 -12.42
C ILE A 77 5.32 4.02 -12.46
N ALA A 78 4.71 4.39 -11.33
CA ALA A 78 3.88 5.56 -11.19
C ALA A 78 3.87 6.00 -9.72
N VAL A 79 3.72 7.31 -9.50
CA VAL A 79 3.50 7.91 -8.18
C VAL A 79 2.03 8.32 -8.11
N ASN A 80 1.32 7.83 -7.10
CA ASN A 80 -0.10 8.17 -6.90
C ASN A 80 -0.27 9.52 -6.18
N ASP A 81 0.48 9.73 -5.12
CA ASP A 81 0.38 10.91 -4.27
C ASP A 81 1.71 11.21 -3.58
N VAL A 82 1.94 12.48 -3.25
CA VAL A 82 3.04 12.95 -2.41
C VAL A 82 2.46 13.91 -1.37
N GLY A 83 2.59 13.55 -0.11
CA GLY A 83 2.06 14.37 0.97
C GLY A 83 2.62 14.02 2.34
N PHE A 84 2.24 14.82 3.32
CA PHE A 84 2.59 14.62 4.73
C PHE A 84 1.35 14.18 5.51
N SER A 85 0.70 13.10 5.06
CA SER A 85 -0.57 12.62 5.61
C SER A 85 -0.40 11.61 6.75
N ASP A 86 0.79 11.04 6.94
CA ASP A 86 1.08 10.08 8.00
C ASP A 86 0.93 10.67 9.41
N ARG A 87 0.16 10.01 10.28
CA ARG A 87 -0.11 10.47 11.65
C ARG A 87 -0.04 9.32 12.64
N VAL A 88 0.43 9.62 13.85
CA VAL A 88 0.27 8.76 15.02
C VAL A 88 -1.02 9.14 15.72
N ILE A 89 -1.98 8.22 15.76
CA ILE A 89 -3.23 8.38 16.52
C ILE A 89 -3.08 7.58 17.81
N ALA A 90 -3.06 8.27 18.94
CA ALA A 90 -2.87 7.66 20.24
C ALA A 90 -4.21 7.38 20.95
N GLN A 91 -4.17 6.50 21.95
CA GLN A 91 -5.33 6.27 22.83
C GLN A 91 -5.68 7.52 23.65
N ALA A 92 -6.93 7.58 24.11
CA ALA A 92 -7.37 8.64 25.01
C ALA A 92 -6.43 8.78 26.21
N GLY A 93 -6.09 10.03 26.55
CA GLY A 93 -5.16 10.34 27.63
C GLY A 93 -3.68 10.46 27.21
N ILE A 94 -3.31 10.06 25.99
CA ILE A 94 -2.00 10.38 25.39
C ILE A 94 -2.19 11.56 24.43
N LYS A 95 -1.65 12.72 24.78
CA LYS A 95 -1.91 13.98 24.07
C LYS A 95 -0.74 14.49 23.25
N SER A 96 0.44 13.90 23.41
CA SER A 96 1.66 14.30 22.72
C SER A 96 2.58 13.11 22.43
N ILE A 97 3.47 13.25 21.44
CA ILE A 97 4.49 12.24 21.15
C ILE A 97 5.44 12.04 22.34
N ALA A 98 5.75 13.09 23.09
CA ALA A 98 6.60 13.01 24.27
C ALA A 98 6.05 12.04 25.34
N GLU A 99 4.71 11.96 25.46
CA GLU A 99 4.05 11.03 26.37
C GLU A 99 4.18 9.57 25.94
N LEU A 100 4.62 9.26 24.71
CA LEU A 100 4.93 7.89 24.30
C LEU A 100 6.20 7.34 24.94
N LYS A 101 7.06 8.20 25.50
CA LYS A 101 8.32 7.77 26.12
C LYS A 101 8.07 6.74 27.22
N GLY A 102 8.75 5.59 27.12
CA GLY A 102 8.61 4.47 28.06
C GLY A 102 7.36 3.61 27.87
N LYS A 103 6.47 3.95 26.93
CA LYS A 103 5.36 3.08 26.52
C LYS A 103 5.84 2.06 25.49
N LYS A 104 5.16 0.92 25.43
CA LYS A 104 5.35 -0.07 24.37
C LYS A 104 4.35 0.23 23.25
N VAL A 105 4.86 0.41 22.03
CA VAL A 105 4.04 0.62 20.83
C VAL A 105 4.34 -0.52 19.87
N ALA A 106 3.31 -1.29 19.50
CA ALA A 106 3.45 -2.36 18.53
C ALA A 106 3.38 -1.79 17.12
N ILE A 107 4.32 -2.19 16.27
CA ILE A 107 4.39 -1.80 14.87
C ILE A 107 4.52 -3.03 13.99
N ALA A 108 4.08 -2.91 12.74
CA ALA A 108 4.42 -3.89 11.71
C ALA A 108 5.76 -3.50 11.09
N ALA A 109 6.77 -4.36 11.23
CA ALA A 109 8.11 -4.12 10.69
C ALA A 109 8.10 -3.93 9.17
N GLY A 110 8.92 -3.00 8.67
CA GLY A 110 9.02 -2.66 7.25
C GLY A 110 7.79 -1.98 6.66
N THR A 111 6.99 -1.31 7.50
CA THR A 111 5.79 -0.55 7.10
C THR A 111 5.90 0.92 7.52
N SER A 112 4.92 1.78 7.15
CA SER A 112 4.93 3.18 7.60
C SER A 112 4.90 3.31 9.13
N GLY A 113 4.34 2.34 9.86
CA GLY A 113 4.41 2.35 11.32
C GLY A 113 5.85 2.23 11.86
N ASP A 114 6.69 1.45 11.18
CA ASP A 114 8.14 1.30 11.46
C ASP A 114 8.96 2.52 11.03
N MET A 115 8.50 3.21 9.99
CA MET A 115 9.11 4.48 9.54
C MET A 115 8.85 5.63 10.53
N LEU A 116 7.68 5.65 11.18
CA LEU A 116 7.22 6.78 12.00
C LEU A 116 7.66 6.72 13.47
N LEU A 117 7.98 5.54 14.00
CA LEU A 117 8.20 5.27 15.42
C LEU A 117 9.57 4.66 15.69
#